data_AF-A3TVI3-F1
#
_entry.id   AF-A3TVI3-F1
#
_cell.length_a   1.000
_cell.length_b   1.000
_cell.length_c   1.000
_cell.angle_alpha   90.00
_cell.angle_beta   90.00
_cell.angle_gamma   90.00
#
_symmetry.space_group_name_H-M   'P 1'
#
loop_
_entity.id
_entity.type
_entity.pdbx_description
1 polymer ?
#
loop_
_entity_poly.entity_id
_entity_poly.type
_entity_poly.pdbx_seq_one_letter_code
_entity_poly.pdbx_strand_id
1 'polypeptide(L)'
;MHIEPGIVTGAKMVLSYGTAAAAGGYTAKLVWDQVKRLDIARLAIGTAASTVLTFIFFQVLPHFPVGVSEVHFILGSTLFLLFGAAPAAIGLALGLLAQGLLFAPFDLPQYTINVTTLLAPLYAMSILARRIIPAGTRYADVSYGQALALSTTFQAGVVAWVAFWAFYGQGFGATNVASVLSFGAAYMMVIVIEPLADLAVLAGAKTLRDTRAARLFTPRLFAAA
;
A
#
# COMPACT_ATOMS: atom_id res chain seq x y z
N MET A 1 10.26 2.27 -2.54
CA MET A 1 9.45 1.05 -2.59
C MET A 1 9.94 0.06 -3.64
N HIS A 2 10.34 0.48 -4.85
CA HIS A 2 11.03 -0.40 -5.79
C HIS A 2 12.45 -0.66 -5.27
N ILE A 3 12.79 -1.89 -4.92
CA ILE A 3 14.16 -2.26 -4.55
C ILE A 3 15.00 -2.30 -5.81
N GLU A 4 16.15 -1.63 -5.78
CA GLU A 4 17.04 -1.58 -6.94
C GLU A 4 17.50 -3.00 -7.34
N PRO A 5 17.54 -3.30 -8.66
CA PRO A 5 18.08 -4.57 -9.14
C PRO A 5 19.49 -4.82 -8.60
N GLY A 6 19.74 -6.01 -8.05
CA GLY A 6 21.05 -6.40 -7.51
C GLY A 6 21.14 -6.30 -5.99
N ILE A 7 20.19 -5.67 -5.29
CA ILE A 7 20.16 -5.65 -3.82
C ILE A 7 19.89 -7.06 -3.27
N VAL A 8 18.88 -7.75 -3.81
CA VAL A 8 18.59 -9.16 -3.48
C VAL A 8 18.73 -10.00 -4.74
N THR A 9 19.55 -11.04 -4.68
CA THR A 9 19.90 -11.88 -5.83
C THR A 9 20.04 -13.37 -5.46
N GLY A 10 20.00 -14.23 -6.48
CA GLY A 10 20.25 -15.66 -6.33
C GLY A 10 19.32 -16.34 -5.32
N ALA A 11 19.90 -17.16 -4.45
CA ALA A 11 19.15 -17.93 -3.45
C ALA A 11 18.33 -17.07 -2.48
N LYS A 12 18.72 -15.81 -2.25
CA LYS A 12 18.00 -14.89 -1.36
C LYS A 12 16.60 -14.53 -1.90
N MET A 13 16.39 -14.63 -3.21
CA MET A 13 15.06 -14.38 -3.81
C MET A 13 14.00 -15.38 -3.35
N VAL A 14 14.38 -16.57 -2.86
CA VAL A 14 13.42 -17.57 -2.36
C VAL A 14 12.53 -17.01 -1.25
N LEU A 15 13.08 -16.17 -0.37
CA LEU A 15 12.30 -15.51 0.68
C LEU A 15 11.25 -14.55 0.11
N SER A 16 11.55 -13.90 -1.02
CA SER A 16 10.59 -13.03 -1.71
C SER A 16 9.39 -13.81 -2.24
N TYR A 17 9.62 -15.03 -2.76
CA TYR A 17 8.55 -15.89 -3.23
C TYR A 17 7.68 -16.40 -2.07
N GLY A 18 8.31 -16.79 -0.96
CA GLY A 18 7.58 -17.20 0.25
C GLY A 18 6.71 -16.08 0.82
N THR A 19 7.27 -14.88 0.94
CA THR A 19 6.52 -13.70 1.44
C THR A 19 5.44 -13.25 0.44
N ALA A 20 5.70 -13.30 -0.86
CA ALA A 20 4.70 -13.01 -1.88
C ALA A 20 3.56 -14.04 -1.90
N ALA A 21 3.87 -15.34 -1.75
CA ALA A 21 2.88 -16.40 -1.64
C ALA A 21 2.01 -16.22 -0.38
N ALA A 22 2.61 -15.88 0.76
CA ALA A 22 1.88 -15.59 1.99
C ALA A 22 0.98 -14.35 1.82
N ALA A 23 1.53 -13.27 1.25
CA ALA A 23 0.78 -12.03 1.00
C ALA A 23 -0.38 -12.25 0.03
N GLY A 24 -0.17 -12.98 -1.07
CA GLY A 24 -1.18 -13.34 -2.06
C GLY A 24 -2.23 -14.29 -1.50
N GLY A 25 -1.84 -15.27 -0.69
CA GLY A 25 -2.76 -16.15 0.03
C GLY A 25 -3.66 -15.37 0.99
N TYR A 26 -3.12 -14.39 1.71
CA TYR A 26 -3.91 -13.50 2.55
C TYR A 26 -4.85 -12.60 1.72
N THR A 27 -4.40 -12.08 0.56
CA THR A 27 -5.29 -11.37 -0.40
C THR A 27 -6.46 -12.26 -0.81
N ALA A 28 -6.19 -13.51 -1.21
CA ALA A 28 -7.21 -14.46 -1.63
C ALA A 28 -8.23 -14.73 -0.51
N LYS A 29 -7.77 -14.84 0.73
CA LYS A 29 -8.64 -14.95 1.91
C LYS A 29 -9.53 -13.71 2.07
N LEU A 30 -8.99 -12.50 1.92
CA LEU A 30 -9.79 -11.26 2.01
C LEU A 30 -10.83 -11.17 0.89
N VAL A 31 -10.47 -11.56 -0.33
CA VAL A 31 -11.38 -11.65 -1.47
C VAL A 31 -12.51 -12.64 -1.18
N TRP A 32 -12.17 -13.83 -0.69
CA TRP A 32 -13.13 -14.86 -0.34
C TRP A 32 -14.15 -14.39 0.70
N ASP A 33 -13.68 -13.70 1.75
CA ASP A 33 -14.55 -13.12 2.77
C ASP A 33 -15.51 -12.06 2.19
N GLN A 34 -15.07 -11.28 1.18
CA GLN A 34 -15.89 -10.26 0.53
C GLN A 34 -16.92 -10.87 -0.44
N VAL A 35 -16.52 -11.90 -1.19
CA VAL A 35 -17.43 -12.67 -2.07
C VAL A 35 -18.54 -13.33 -1.25
N LYS A 36 -18.22 -13.93 -0.10
CA LYS A 36 -19.21 -14.51 0.82
C LYS A 36 -20.27 -13.51 1.31
N ARG A 37 -19.95 -12.21 1.30
CA ARG A 37 -20.87 -11.12 1.69
C ARG A 37 -21.68 -10.57 0.50
N LEU A 38 -21.62 -11.24 -0.66
CA LEU A 38 -22.29 -10.84 -1.92
C LEU A 38 -21.84 -9.45 -2.42
N ASP A 39 -20.65 -9.00 -2.06
CA ASP A 39 -20.12 -7.66 -2.39
C ASP A 39 -19.21 -7.66 -3.63
N ILE A 40 -19.51 -8.52 -4.60
CA ILE A 40 -18.67 -8.79 -5.78
C ILE A 40 -18.52 -7.54 -6.67
N ALA A 41 -19.60 -6.79 -6.87
CA ALA A 41 -19.57 -5.58 -7.69
C ALA A 41 -18.62 -4.53 -7.09
N ARG A 42 -18.65 -4.33 -5.77
CA ARG A 42 -17.73 -3.40 -5.09
C ARG A 42 -16.29 -3.89 -5.10
N LEU A 43 -16.08 -5.19 -4.93
CA LEU A 43 -14.75 -5.78 -5.08
C LEU A 43 -14.18 -5.48 -6.48
N ALA A 44 -14.96 -5.73 -7.55
CA ALA A 44 -14.52 -5.52 -8.92
C ALA A 44 -14.24 -4.04 -9.23
N ILE A 45 -15.19 -3.14 -8.92
CA ILE A 45 -15.03 -1.70 -9.15
C ILE A 45 -13.86 -1.14 -8.32
N GLY A 46 -13.81 -1.49 -7.04
CA GLY A 46 -12.73 -1.04 -6.16
C GLY A 46 -11.37 -1.55 -6.61
N THR A 47 -11.27 -2.78 -7.11
CA THR A 47 -10.04 -3.35 -7.65
C THR A 47 -9.60 -2.58 -8.89
N ALA A 48 -10.50 -2.39 -9.87
CA ALA A 48 -10.20 -1.65 -11.09
C ALA A 48 -9.76 -0.21 -10.78
N ALA A 49 -10.49 0.49 -9.90
CA ALA A 49 -10.14 1.83 -9.47
C ALA A 49 -8.79 1.86 -8.75
N SER A 50 -8.54 0.92 -7.83
CA SER A 50 -7.27 0.84 -7.11
C SER A 50 -6.09 0.53 -8.02
N THR A 51 -6.27 -0.33 -9.04
CA THR A 51 -5.24 -0.62 -10.05
C THR A 51 -4.90 0.63 -10.86
N VAL A 52 -5.91 1.33 -11.39
CA VAL A 52 -5.71 2.56 -12.18
C VAL A 52 -5.04 3.64 -11.34
N LEU A 53 -5.52 3.87 -10.12
CA LEU A 53 -4.95 4.86 -9.21
C LEU A 53 -3.51 4.51 -8.83
N THR A 54 -3.23 3.26 -8.46
CA THR A 54 -1.85 2.79 -8.18
C THR A 54 -0.93 3.06 -9.37
N PHE A 55 -1.38 2.69 -10.58
CA PHE A 55 -0.60 2.92 -11.78
C PHE A 55 -0.33 4.41 -12.01
N ILE A 56 -1.33 5.29 -11.82
CA ILE A 56 -1.14 6.75 -11.89
C ILE A 56 -0.15 7.22 -10.82
N PHE A 57 -0.28 6.75 -9.58
CA PHE A 57 0.58 7.17 -8.48
C PHE A 57 2.04 6.82 -8.74
N PHE A 58 2.32 5.65 -9.32
CA PHE A 58 3.71 5.28 -9.60
C PHE A 58 4.24 5.86 -10.91
N GLN A 59 3.41 5.95 -11.95
CA GLN A 59 3.88 6.38 -13.27
C GLN A 59 3.86 7.89 -13.47
N VAL A 60 2.92 8.61 -12.85
CA VAL A 60 2.67 10.03 -13.11
C VAL A 60 3.14 10.93 -11.98
N LEU A 61 2.99 10.51 -10.71
CA LEU A 61 3.46 11.32 -9.58
C LEU A 61 5.00 11.26 -9.47
N PRO A 62 5.63 12.29 -8.87
CA PRO A 62 7.07 12.31 -8.70
C PRO A 62 7.59 11.09 -7.92
N HIS A 63 8.61 10.45 -8.48
CA HIS A 63 9.37 9.37 -7.84
C HIS A 63 10.86 9.56 -8.12
N PHE A 64 11.71 9.17 -7.17
CA PHE A 64 13.15 9.40 -7.25
C PHE A 64 13.93 8.22 -6.66
N PRO A 65 15.00 7.75 -7.32
CA PRO A 65 15.90 6.75 -6.75
C PRO A 65 16.73 7.35 -5.62
N VAL A 66 16.73 6.69 -4.45
CA VAL A 66 17.51 7.10 -3.29
C VAL A 66 18.04 5.87 -2.55
N GLY A 67 19.36 5.68 -2.60
CA GLY A 67 20.05 4.68 -1.80
C GLY A 67 19.76 3.25 -2.26
N VAL A 68 18.85 2.55 -1.59
CA VAL A 68 18.52 1.14 -1.86
C VAL A 68 17.18 0.96 -2.59
N SER A 69 16.44 2.05 -2.79
CA SER A 69 15.07 1.99 -3.30
C SER A 69 14.59 3.34 -3.84
N GLU A 70 13.46 3.34 -4.56
CA GLU A 70 12.85 4.56 -5.09
C GLU A 70 11.75 5.13 -4.19
N VAL A 71 11.81 6.40 -3.84
CA VAL A 71 10.76 7.09 -3.08
C VAL A 71 9.57 7.36 -4.00
N HIS A 72 8.37 7.01 -3.54
CA HIS A 72 7.12 7.14 -4.30
C HIS A 72 6.02 7.71 -3.43
N PHE A 73 5.09 8.42 -4.05
CA PHE A 73 3.76 8.59 -3.48
C PHE A 73 2.93 7.32 -3.75
N ILE A 74 2.46 6.66 -2.71
CA ILE A 74 1.78 5.37 -2.77
C ILE A 74 0.30 5.50 -2.47
N LEU A 75 -0.07 6.36 -1.50
CA LEU A 75 -1.47 6.58 -1.10
C LEU A 75 -2.20 5.28 -0.75
N GLY A 76 -1.47 4.29 -0.21
CA GLY A 76 -1.98 2.96 0.11
C GLY A 76 -3.02 2.98 1.23
N SER A 77 -2.86 3.87 2.21
CA SER A 77 -3.87 4.20 3.23
C SER A 77 -5.14 4.76 2.61
N THR A 78 -5.03 5.66 1.63
CA THR A 78 -6.19 6.19 0.90
C THR A 78 -6.95 5.07 0.19
N LEU A 79 -6.25 4.24 -0.58
CA LEU A 79 -6.84 3.11 -1.31
C LEU A 79 -7.54 2.14 -0.35
N PHE A 80 -6.90 1.82 0.77
CA PHE A 80 -7.49 0.98 1.81
C PHE A 80 -8.76 1.60 2.40
N LEU A 81 -8.73 2.88 2.73
CA LEU A 81 -9.87 3.57 3.35
C LEU A 81 -11.04 3.75 2.37
N LEU A 82 -10.74 3.96 1.09
CA LEU A 82 -11.73 4.15 0.02
C LEU A 82 -12.32 2.84 -0.51
N PHE A 83 -11.54 1.76 -0.60
CA PHE A 83 -11.98 0.54 -1.29
C PHE A 83 -11.91 -0.71 -0.40
N GLY A 84 -11.23 -0.65 0.74
CA GLY A 84 -11.00 -1.78 1.62
C GLY A 84 -9.74 -2.58 1.28
N ALA A 85 -9.40 -3.53 2.15
CA ALA A 85 -8.13 -4.25 2.08
C ALA A 85 -7.96 -5.10 0.81
N ALA A 86 -8.99 -5.84 0.37
CA ALA A 86 -8.89 -6.72 -0.80
C ALA A 86 -8.71 -5.91 -2.10
N PRO A 87 -9.58 -4.93 -2.42
CA PRO A 87 -9.38 -4.05 -3.58
C PRO A 87 -8.05 -3.33 -3.58
N ALA A 88 -7.62 -2.76 -2.46
CA ALA A 88 -6.36 -2.06 -2.36
C ALA A 88 -5.16 -3.01 -2.59
N ALA A 89 -5.18 -4.22 -2.02
CA ALA A 89 -4.12 -5.20 -2.21
C ALA A 89 -3.99 -5.64 -3.67
N ILE A 90 -5.11 -5.97 -4.32
CA ILE A 90 -5.09 -6.36 -5.73
C ILE A 90 -4.68 -5.16 -6.60
N GLY A 91 -5.21 -3.98 -6.30
CA GLY A 91 -4.89 -2.73 -6.98
C GLY A 91 -3.40 -2.42 -6.97
N LEU A 92 -2.79 -2.46 -5.79
CA LEU A 92 -1.36 -2.23 -5.59
C LEU A 92 -0.52 -3.23 -6.38
N ALA A 93 -0.88 -4.51 -6.33
CA ALA A 93 -0.18 -5.56 -7.06
C ALA A 93 -0.30 -5.39 -8.59
N LEU A 94 -1.52 -5.22 -9.11
CA LEU A 94 -1.75 -5.09 -10.55
C LEU A 94 -1.23 -3.78 -11.12
N GLY A 95 -1.34 -2.67 -10.38
CA GLY A 95 -0.81 -1.37 -10.80
C GLY A 95 0.72 -1.40 -10.91
N LEU A 96 1.38 -1.98 -9.90
CA LEU A 96 2.82 -2.23 -9.92
C LEU A 96 3.22 -3.15 -11.08
N LEU A 97 2.47 -4.23 -11.32
CA LEU A 97 2.75 -5.16 -12.42
C LEU A 97 2.60 -4.46 -13.77
N ALA A 98 1.55 -3.65 -13.96
CA ALA A 98 1.32 -2.91 -15.19
C ALA A 98 2.45 -1.91 -15.46
N GLN A 99 2.89 -1.16 -14.44
CA GLN A 99 4.06 -0.28 -14.56
C GLN A 99 5.32 -1.07 -14.95
N GLY A 100 5.59 -2.20 -14.30
CA GLY A 100 6.72 -3.06 -14.63
C GLY A 100 6.66 -3.61 -16.06
N LEU A 101 5.49 -4.05 -16.53
CA LEU A 101 5.35 -4.60 -17.88
C LEU A 101 5.48 -3.53 -18.98
N LEU A 102 4.97 -2.32 -18.73
CA LEU A 102 4.83 -1.29 -19.77
C LEU A 102 5.97 -0.27 -19.78
N PHE A 103 6.56 0.05 -18.62
CA PHE A 103 7.51 1.17 -18.48
C PHE A 103 8.84 0.77 -17.83
N ALA A 104 8.84 -0.22 -16.92
CA ALA A 104 10.04 -0.66 -16.22
C ALA A 104 10.24 -2.20 -16.22
N PRO A 105 10.43 -2.86 -17.38
CA PRO A 105 10.57 -4.33 -17.43
C PRO A 105 11.77 -4.86 -16.64
N PHE A 106 12.79 -4.03 -16.45
CA PHE A 106 13.97 -4.35 -15.66
C PHE A 106 13.67 -4.57 -14.16
N ASP A 107 12.53 -4.07 -13.65
CA ASP A 107 12.09 -4.26 -12.27
C ASP A 107 11.31 -5.56 -12.05
N LEU A 108 10.82 -6.20 -13.12
CA LEU A 108 10.02 -7.43 -13.01
C LEU A 108 10.72 -8.58 -12.25
N PRO A 109 12.05 -8.79 -12.36
CA PRO A 109 12.75 -9.77 -11.53
C PRO A 109 12.62 -9.50 -10.02
N GLN A 110 12.42 -8.24 -9.61
CA GLN A 110 12.24 -7.82 -8.22
C GLN A 110 10.75 -7.68 -7.83
N TYR A 111 9.81 -8.04 -8.71
CA TYR A 111 8.39 -7.79 -8.51
C TYR A 111 7.86 -8.37 -7.19
N THR A 112 8.26 -9.58 -6.79
CA THR A 112 7.83 -10.20 -5.53
C THR A 112 8.32 -9.45 -4.29
N ILE A 113 9.49 -8.83 -4.37
CA ILE A 113 10.00 -7.94 -3.32
C ILE A 113 9.17 -6.66 -3.30
N ASN A 114 9.01 -6.02 -4.46
CA ASN A 114 8.33 -4.73 -4.57
C ASN A 114 6.85 -4.83 -4.16
N VAL A 115 6.15 -5.90 -4.56
CA VAL A 115 4.76 -6.11 -4.16
C VAL A 115 4.63 -6.39 -2.66
N THR A 116 5.57 -7.13 -2.05
CA THR A 116 5.49 -7.39 -0.60
C THR A 116 5.82 -6.15 0.23
N THR A 117 6.66 -5.25 -0.28
CA THR A 117 6.90 -3.90 0.28
C THR A 117 5.62 -3.07 0.33
N LEU A 118 4.61 -3.37 -0.49
CA LEU A 118 3.30 -2.73 -0.44
C LEU A 118 2.30 -3.49 0.42
N LEU A 119 2.20 -4.80 0.21
CA LEU A 119 1.15 -5.62 0.81
C LEU A 119 1.38 -5.87 2.30
N ALA A 120 2.61 -6.08 2.75
CA ALA A 120 2.87 -6.33 4.16
C ALA A 120 2.51 -5.10 5.04
N PRO A 121 2.91 -3.86 4.69
CA PRO A 121 2.46 -2.66 5.40
C PRO A 121 0.95 -2.44 5.31
N LEU A 122 0.34 -2.70 4.14
CA LEU A 122 -1.12 -2.64 3.97
C LEU A 122 -1.84 -3.55 4.98
N TYR A 123 -1.35 -4.78 5.16
CA TYR A 123 -1.95 -5.72 6.09
C TYR A 123 -1.73 -5.34 7.54
N ALA A 124 -0.52 -4.88 7.90
CA ALA A 124 -0.23 -4.36 9.24
C ALA A 124 -1.17 -3.19 9.58
N MET A 125 -1.30 -2.22 8.68
CA MET A 125 -2.24 -1.12 8.80
C MET A 125 -3.69 -1.62 8.89
N SER A 126 -4.10 -2.61 8.09
CA SER A 126 -5.47 -3.16 8.13
C SER A 126 -5.79 -3.81 9.49
N ILE A 127 -4.80 -4.41 10.15
CA ILE A 127 -4.92 -4.97 11.49
C ILE A 127 -5.05 -3.84 12.51
N LEU A 128 -4.23 -2.79 12.41
CA LEU A 128 -4.34 -1.61 13.27
C LEU A 128 -5.70 -0.93 13.12
N ALA A 129 -6.19 -0.77 11.89
CA ALA A 129 -7.49 -0.18 11.58
C ALA A 129 -8.63 -0.91 12.31
N ARG A 130 -8.61 -2.25 12.35
CA ARG A 130 -9.60 -3.05 13.10
C ARG A 130 -9.55 -2.84 14.61
N ARG A 131 -8.41 -2.37 15.16
CA ARG A 131 -8.26 -2.09 16.60
C ARG A 131 -8.71 -0.68 16.97
N ILE A 132 -8.49 0.30 16.09
CA ILE A 132 -8.71 1.72 16.41
C ILE A 132 -9.97 2.31 15.77
N ILE A 133 -10.56 1.64 14.78
CA ILE A 133 -11.79 2.08 14.09
C ILE A 133 -12.90 1.07 14.38
N PRO A 134 -14.06 1.50 14.92
CA PRO A 134 -15.21 0.63 15.12
C PRO A 134 -15.66 -0.02 13.81
N ALA A 135 -16.09 -1.28 13.86
CA ALA A 135 -16.61 -1.97 12.69
C ALA A 135 -17.86 -1.26 12.14
N GLY A 136 -18.00 -1.19 10.81
CA GLY A 136 -19.12 -0.54 10.15
C GLY A 136 -18.99 0.97 9.99
N THR A 137 -17.91 1.57 10.50
CA THR A 137 -17.63 3.01 10.35
C THR A 137 -17.53 3.36 8.87
N ARG A 138 -18.29 4.34 8.37
CA ARG A 138 -18.12 4.81 6.98
C ARG A 138 -16.79 5.52 6.85
N TYR A 139 -16.18 5.50 5.66
CA TYR A 139 -14.95 6.27 5.40
C TYR A 139 -15.06 7.73 5.87
N ALA A 140 -16.15 8.41 5.53
CA ALA A 140 -16.40 9.79 5.93
C ALA A 140 -16.56 9.99 7.46
N ASP A 141 -16.78 8.93 8.23
CA ASP A 141 -16.91 9.00 9.70
C ASP A 141 -15.58 8.72 10.42
N VAL A 142 -14.53 8.30 9.71
CA VAL A 142 -13.18 8.13 10.27
C VAL A 142 -12.67 9.47 10.80
N SER A 143 -12.06 9.47 11.98
CA SER A 143 -11.45 10.67 12.55
C SER A 143 -10.14 11.00 11.85
N TYR A 144 -9.76 12.27 11.82
CA TYR A 144 -8.46 12.67 11.26
C TYR A 144 -7.29 12.00 11.98
N GLY A 145 -7.37 11.81 13.30
CA GLY A 145 -6.36 11.08 14.06
C GLY A 145 -6.25 9.60 13.68
N GLN A 146 -7.38 8.92 13.41
CA GLN A 146 -7.37 7.56 12.89
C GLN A 146 -6.74 7.48 11.49
N ALA A 147 -7.12 8.39 10.59
CA ALA A 147 -6.54 8.44 9.23
C ALA A 147 -5.03 8.68 9.25
N LEU A 148 -4.57 9.65 10.06
CA LEU A 148 -3.15 9.93 10.26
C LEU A 148 -2.40 8.72 10.83
N ALA A 149 -2.97 8.03 11.83
CA ALA A 149 -2.36 6.83 12.40
C ALA A 149 -2.19 5.72 11.35
N LEU A 150 -3.19 5.51 10.48
CA LEU A 150 -3.12 4.52 9.41
C LEU A 150 -2.10 4.89 8.34
N SER A 151 -2.10 6.14 7.89
CA SER A 151 -1.14 6.66 6.90
C SER A 151 0.30 6.50 7.40
N THR A 152 0.60 6.97 8.61
CA THR A 152 1.92 6.82 9.23
C THR A 152 2.31 5.34 9.40
N THR A 153 1.37 4.48 9.78
CA THR A 153 1.65 3.03 9.93
C THR A 153 2.01 2.39 8.59
N PHE A 154 1.30 2.73 7.53
CA PHE A 154 1.59 2.23 6.19
C PHE A 154 2.97 2.69 5.72
N GLN A 155 3.27 3.99 5.83
CA GLN A 155 4.54 4.55 5.39
C GLN A 155 5.74 4.05 6.22
N ALA A 156 5.60 3.97 7.54
CA ALA A 156 6.62 3.37 8.40
C ALA A 156 6.85 1.90 8.08
N GLY A 157 5.76 1.17 7.77
CA GLY A 157 5.85 -0.21 7.30
C GLY A 157 6.63 -0.35 6.00
N VAL A 158 6.40 0.53 5.02
CA VAL A 158 7.14 0.53 3.74
C VAL A 158 8.63 0.74 3.99
N VAL A 159 9.00 1.73 4.81
CA VAL A 159 10.41 1.99 5.16
C VAL A 159 11.04 0.79 5.85
N ALA A 160 10.34 0.20 6.83
CA ALA A 160 10.81 -0.98 7.55
C ALA A 160 11.00 -2.19 6.62
N TRP A 161 10.08 -2.41 5.67
CA TRP A 161 10.16 -3.52 4.72
C TRP A 161 11.29 -3.33 3.70
N VAL A 162 11.52 -2.10 3.23
CA VAL A 162 12.68 -1.77 2.39
C VAL A 162 13.98 -2.01 3.15
N ALA A 163 14.09 -1.52 4.39
CA ALA A 163 15.27 -1.74 5.23
C ALA A 163 15.53 -3.24 5.45
N PHE A 164 14.47 -4.01 5.71
CA PHE A 164 14.57 -5.47 5.82
C PHE A 164 15.18 -6.11 4.57
N TRP A 165 14.68 -5.79 3.38
CA TRP A 165 15.21 -6.35 2.13
C TRP A 165 16.65 -5.92 1.86
N ALA A 166 16.98 -4.65 2.13
CA ALA A 166 18.33 -4.14 1.97
C ALA A 166 19.34 -4.84 2.89
N PHE A 167 19.01 -5.03 4.18
CA PHE A 167 19.87 -5.74 5.12
C PHE A 167 19.94 -7.24 4.83
N TYR A 168 18.84 -7.86 4.43
CA TYR A 168 18.82 -9.26 4.03
C TYR A 168 19.67 -9.50 2.76
N GLY A 169 19.56 -8.59 1.78
CA GLY A 169 20.27 -8.63 0.51
C GLY A 169 21.77 -8.39 0.64
N GLN A 170 22.15 -7.29 1.30
CA GLN A 170 23.52 -6.75 1.28
C GLN A 170 24.22 -6.73 2.66
N GLY A 171 23.56 -7.19 3.72
CA GLY A 171 24.13 -7.25 5.08
C GLY A 171 24.22 -5.88 5.78
N PHE A 172 24.93 -5.82 6.90
CA PHE A 172 25.02 -4.61 7.76
C PHE A 172 26.32 -3.81 7.56
N GLY A 173 26.90 -3.85 6.35
CA GLY A 173 28.07 -3.04 6.04
C GLY A 173 27.78 -1.53 6.11
N ALA A 174 28.76 -0.72 6.49
CA ALA A 174 28.59 0.72 6.70
C ALA A 174 27.96 1.44 5.49
N THR A 175 28.37 1.07 4.27
CA THR A 175 27.79 1.62 3.03
C THR A 175 26.30 1.29 2.90
N ASN A 176 25.89 0.05 3.15
CA ASN A 176 24.48 -0.34 3.05
C ASN A 176 23.63 0.32 4.14
N VAL A 177 24.16 0.41 5.37
CA VAL A 177 23.50 1.14 6.46
C VAL A 177 23.30 2.61 6.07
N ALA A 178 24.31 3.27 5.52
CA ALA A 178 24.18 4.64 5.03
C ALA A 178 23.13 4.77 3.91
N SER A 179 23.10 3.83 2.96
CA SER A 179 22.09 3.83 1.88
C SER A 179 20.67 3.65 2.44
N VAL A 180 20.45 2.74 3.39
CA VAL A 180 19.15 2.57 4.06
C VAL A 180 18.74 3.83 4.83
N LEU A 181 19.67 4.46 5.54
CA LEU A 181 19.40 5.71 6.25
C LEU A 181 19.07 6.86 5.29
N SER A 182 19.77 6.95 4.16
CA SER A 182 19.50 7.96 3.13
C SER A 182 18.10 7.79 2.54
N PHE A 183 17.71 6.54 2.25
CA PHE A 183 16.36 6.21 1.80
C PHE A 183 15.33 6.62 2.86
N GLY A 184 15.51 6.20 4.12
CA GLY A 184 14.61 6.55 5.21
C GLY A 184 14.46 8.07 5.39
N ALA A 185 15.55 8.82 5.31
CA ALA A 185 15.54 10.28 5.40
C ALA A 185 14.77 10.93 4.24
N ALA A 186 14.99 10.48 3.00
CA ALA A 186 14.21 10.97 1.85
C ALA A 186 12.73 10.61 1.97
N TYR A 187 12.43 9.43 2.51
CA TYR A 187 11.07 8.94 2.71
C TYR A 187 10.31 9.70 3.81
N MET A 188 11.00 10.43 4.70
CA MET A 188 10.34 11.32 5.66
C MET A 188 9.49 12.41 4.98
N MET A 189 9.87 12.85 3.78
CA MET A 189 9.03 13.79 3.00
C MET A 189 7.67 13.17 2.65
N VAL A 190 7.67 11.88 2.28
CA VAL A 190 6.44 11.14 1.99
C VAL A 190 5.60 11.00 3.26
N ILE A 191 6.23 10.67 4.39
CA ILE A 191 5.56 10.59 5.70
C ILE A 191 4.95 11.93 6.12
N VAL A 192 5.47 13.06 5.68
CA VAL A 192 4.87 14.38 5.97
C VAL A 192 3.77 14.72 4.98
N ILE A 193 3.98 14.46 3.68
CA ILE A 193 3.08 14.92 2.62
C ILE A 193 1.87 14.00 2.42
N GLU A 194 2.07 12.68 2.39
CA GLU A 194 0.96 11.75 2.14
C GLU A 194 -0.13 11.81 3.18
N PRO A 195 0.15 11.91 4.49
CA PRO A 195 -0.93 12.06 5.44
C PRO A 195 -1.74 13.34 5.21
N LEU A 196 -1.13 14.43 4.74
CA LEU A 196 -1.88 15.64 4.41
C LEU A 196 -2.81 15.41 3.20
N ALA A 197 -2.33 14.69 2.18
CA ALA A 197 -3.16 14.29 1.05
C ALA A 197 -4.31 13.37 1.50
N ASP A 198 -4.04 12.38 2.36
CA ASP A 198 -5.05 11.51 2.97
C ASP A 198 -6.12 12.29 3.73
N LEU A 199 -5.70 13.26 4.53
CA LEU A 199 -6.61 14.12 5.29
C LEU A 199 -7.44 15.02 4.38
N ALA A 200 -6.86 15.52 3.28
CA ALA A 200 -7.58 16.31 2.28
C ALA A 200 -8.65 15.47 1.55
N VAL A 201 -8.33 14.24 1.16
CA VAL A 201 -9.30 13.31 0.56
C VAL A 201 -10.41 12.98 1.57
N LEU A 202 -10.05 12.73 2.84
CA LEU A 202 -11.03 12.48 3.90
C LEU A 202 -11.92 13.71 4.17
N ALA A 203 -11.35 14.92 4.14
CA ALA A 203 -12.11 16.16 4.27
C ALA A 203 -13.11 16.31 3.13
N GLY A 204 -12.70 16.03 1.88
CA GLY A 204 -13.60 16.01 0.73
C GLY A 204 -14.71 14.96 0.86
N ALA A 205 -14.40 13.76 1.37
CA ALA A 205 -15.41 12.75 1.63
C ALA A 205 -16.39 13.18 2.74
N LYS A 206 -15.91 13.88 3.77
CA LYS A 206 -16.73 14.43 4.85
C LYS A 206 -17.67 15.53 4.38
N THR A 207 -17.24 16.44 3.50
CA THR A 207 -18.10 17.51 2.96
C THR A 207 -19.22 16.97 2.08
N LEU A 208 -18.97 15.86 1.37
CA LEU A 208 -19.96 15.24 0.49
C LEU A 208 -20.92 14.29 1.24
N ARG A 209 -20.67 13.96 2.51
CA ARG A 209 -21.33 12.87 3.25
C ARG A 209 -22.86 12.94 3.33
N ASP A 210 -23.41 14.16 3.30
CA ASP A 210 -24.85 14.40 3.44
C ASP A 210 -25.60 14.42 2.10
N THR A 211 -24.89 14.21 0.99
CA THR A 211 -25.51 14.03 -0.32
C THR A 211 -26.06 12.61 -0.50
N ARG A 212 -27.17 12.48 -1.26
CA ARG A 212 -27.79 11.18 -1.59
C ARG A 212 -26.82 10.21 -2.28
N ALA A 213 -25.93 10.74 -3.12
CA ALA A 213 -24.89 9.97 -3.80
C ALA A 213 -23.84 9.46 -2.80
N ALA A 214 -23.31 10.30 -1.91
CA ALA A 214 -22.28 9.87 -0.95
C ALA A 214 -22.77 8.77 0.00
N ARG A 215 -24.05 8.78 0.41
CA ARG A 215 -24.61 7.70 1.25
C ARG A 215 -24.61 6.33 0.56
N LEU A 216 -24.64 6.30 -0.77
CA LEU A 216 -24.56 5.07 -1.57
C LEU A 216 -23.11 4.65 -1.87
N PHE A 217 -22.18 5.62 -1.89
CA PHE A 217 -20.80 5.44 -2.35
C PHE A 217 -19.72 5.59 -1.28
N THR A 218 -20.04 5.83 0.00
CA THR A 218 -19.07 5.71 1.10
C THR A 218 -19.07 4.27 1.63
N PRO A 219 -18.06 3.46 1.31
CA PRO A 219 -17.95 2.12 1.88
C PRO A 219 -17.78 2.19 3.39
N ARG A 220 -18.28 1.15 4.04
CA ARG A 220 -18.08 0.93 5.48
C ARG A 220 -16.76 0.19 5.67
N LEU A 221 -15.89 0.76 6.49
CA LEU A 221 -14.71 0.08 7.01
C LEU A 221 -15.16 -1.10 7.86
N PHE A 222 -14.96 -2.28 7.28
CA PHE A 222 -15.36 -3.57 7.83
C PHE A 222 -16.89 -3.72 7.92
N ALA A 223 -17.45 -4.84 7.46
CA ALA A 223 -18.85 -5.12 7.83
C ALA A 223 -18.91 -5.46 9.32
N ALA A 224 -19.91 -4.93 10.02
CA ALA A 224 -20.28 -5.42 11.35
C ALA A 224 -20.52 -6.94 11.25
N ALA A 225 -20.02 -7.68 12.25
CA ALA A 225 -20.28 -9.11 12.37
C ALA A 225 -21.77 -9.38 12.64
#